data_AF-A0A381YP00-F1
#
_entry.id   AF-A0A381YP00-F1
#
_cell.length_a   1.000
_cell.length_b   1.000
_cell.length_c   1.000
_cell.angle_alpha   90.00
_cell.angle_beta   90.00
_cell.angle_gamma   90.00
#
_symmetry.space_group_name_H-M   'P 1'
#
loop_
_entity.id
_entity.type
_entity.pdbx_description
1 polymer ?
#
loop_
_entity_poly.entity_id
_entity_poly.type
_entity_poly.pdbx_seq_one_letter_code
_entity_poly.pdbx_strand_id
1 'polypeptide(L)'
;MSSADAVQDTGQVATERVTRHGLATRLNHWIIAASVIGLIITSFLPILGIKFAWVTIHWITGLVFTASIIFHTVYALLYQDWRSMWIKLSEFADVITSMAGRLDMLKVSPGKYWLMQKVYHHVITLFGVLVIITGILMMFKIDSPFWERDPYFLSSETWGFVYVLHGFASLCFVPMLMMHIYFAVRPEKQFYTRSMIKGWITKDEYLSHHDPEKWVVDQTKDRQG
;
A
#
# COMPACT_ATOMS: atom_id res chain seq x y z
N MET A 1 -36.02 50.29 -0.72
CA MET A 1 -36.33 48.94 -1.25
C MET A 1 -35.04 48.48 -1.93
N SER A 2 -34.04 48.03 -1.18
CA SER A 2 -33.85 46.79 -0.40
C SER A 2 -32.99 45.82 -1.19
N SER A 3 -31.83 45.53 -0.61
CA SER A 3 -30.65 44.82 -1.12
C SER A 3 -30.85 43.30 -1.24
N ALA A 4 -31.97 42.87 -1.83
CA ALA A 4 -32.50 41.52 -1.61
C ALA A 4 -32.58 40.62 -2.86
N ASP A 5 -31.92 40.96 -3.97
CA ASP A 5 -31.96 40.12 -5.20
C ASP A 5 -30.60 39.47 -5.55
N ALA A 6 -29.63 39.47 -4.63
CA ALA A 6 -28.32 38.85 -4.81
C ALA A 6 -28.17 37.49 -4.09
N VAL A 7 -29.26 36.71 -3.98
CA VAL A 7 -29.18 35.33 -3.45
C VAL A 7 -30.05 34.39 -4.29
N GLN A 8 -29.53 34.04 -5.46
CA GLN A 8 -29.82 32.75 -6.09
C GLN A 8 -28.50 32.16 -6.62
N ASP A 9 -27.58 31.87 -5.69
CA ASP A 9 -26.52 30.89 -5.91
C ASP A 9 -26.88 29.62 -5.13
N THR A 10 -27.83 28.87 -5.68
CA THR A 10 -28.19 27.53 -5.22
C THR A 10 -28.12 26.59 -6.42
N GLY A 11 -26.99 25.92 -6.61
CA GLY A 11 -26.99 24.80 -7.56
C GLY A 11 -25.68 24.14 -7.93
N GLN A 12 -24.51 24.71 -7.65
CA GLN A 12 -23.24 24.01 -7.88
C GLN A 12 -22.29 24.22 -6.72
N VAL A 13 -22.50 23.43 -5.65
CA VAL A 13 -21.36 23.02 -4.81
C VAL A 13 -20.52 22.10 -5.71
N ALA A 14 -19.73 22.69 -6.59
CA ALA A 14 -18.60 22.00 -7.18
C ALA A 14 -17.67 21.68 -6.01
N THR A 15 -17.89 20.53 -5.35
CA THR A 15 -16.93 19.99 -4.39
C THR A 15 -15.64 19.84 -5.16
N GLU A 16 -14.76 20.83 -5.03
CA GLU A 16 -13.48 20.89 -5.70
C GLU A 16 -12.75 19.58 -5.35
N ARG A 17 -12.45 18.80 -6.38
CA ARG A 17 -11.84 17.47 -6.22
C ARG A 17 -10.33 17.64 -6.25
N VAL A 18 -9.66 16.92 -5.36
CA VAL A 18 -8.21 16.90 -5.24
C VAL A 18 -7.74 15.52 -5.69
N THR A 19 -6.95 15.47 -6.77
CA THR A 19 -6.38 14.21 -7.25
C THR A 19 -5.38 13.65 -6.24
N ARG A 20 -5.65 12.45 -5.71
CA ARG A 20 -4.80 11.77 -4.72
C ARG A 20 -3.93 10.69 -5.36
N HIS A 21 -4.52 9.90 -6.27
CA HIS A 21 -3.89 8.75 -6.91
C HIS A 21 -4.23 8.67 -8.41
N GLY A 22 -3.19 8.70 -9.25
CA GLY A 22 -3.33 8.48 -10.70
C GLY A 22 -3.83 7.07 -11.03
N LEU A 23 -4.33 6.88 -12.25
CA LEU A 23 -4.89 5.60 -12.70
C LEU A 23 -3.87 4.44 -12.60
N ALA A 24 -2.64 4.65 -13.06
CA ALA A 24 -1.57 3.65 -13.01
C ALA A 24 -1.29 3.16 -11.58
N THR A 25 -1.24 4.08 -10.61
CA THR A 25 -1.07 3.75 -9.19
C THR A 25 -2.22 2.91 -8.67
N ARG A 26 -3.47 3.26 -9.01
CA ARG A 26 -4.66 2.53 -8.57
C ARG A 26 -4.70 1.12 -9.14
N LEU A 27 -4.52 0.97 -10.45
CA LEU A 27 -4.53 -0.34 -11.10
C LEU A 27 -3.45 -1.24 -10.53
N ASN A 28 -2.22 -0.74 -10.40
CA ASN A 28 -1.13 -1.53 -9.85
C ASN A 28 -1.38 -1.94 -8.39
N HIS A 29 -1.96 -1.05 -7.57
CA HIS A 29 -2.38 -1.41 -6.22
C HIS A 29 -3.36 -2.59 -6.19
N TRP A 30 -4.38 -2.58 -7.06
CA TRP A 30 -5.36 -3.67 -7.12
C TRP A 30 -4.74 -4.99 -7.62
N ILE A 31 -3.78 -4.93 -8.54
CA ILE A 31 -3.01 -6.11 -8.98
C ILE A 31 -2.19 -6.68 -7.81
N ILE A 32 -1.50 -5.81 -7.05
CA ILE A 32 -0.77 -6.21 -5.84
C ILE A 32 -1.71 -6.85 -4.82
N ALA A 33 -2.86 -6.22 -4.54
CA ALA A 33 -3.84 -6.70 -3.57
C ALA A 33 -4.39 -8.08 -3.97
N ALA A 34 -4.78 -8.26 -5.23
CA ALA A 34 -5.23 -9.54 -5.75
C ALA A 34 -4.14 -10.62 -5.67
N SER A 35 -2.89 -10.25 -5.98
CA SER A 35 -1.76 -11.17 -5.91
C SER A 35 -1.47 -11.62 -4.48
N VAL A 36 -1.46 -10.71 -3.50
CA VAL A 36 -1.25 -11.04 -2.08
C VAL A 36 -2.34 -11.98 -1.58
N ILE A 37 -3.61 -11.71 -1.90
CA ILE A 37 -4.72 -12.60 -1.55
C ILE A 37 -4.54 -13.99 -2.19
N GLY A 38 -4.22 -14.04 -3.48
CA GLY A 38 -3.96 -15.29 -4.20
C GLY A 38 -2.80 -16.10 -3.61
N LEU A 39 -1.70 -15.44 -3.25
CA LEU A 39 -0.52 -16.06 -2.62
C LEU A 39 -0.84 -16.61 -1.23
N ILE A 40 -1.63 -15.90 -0.42
CA ILE A 40 -2.09 -16.39 0.89
C ILE A 40 -3.02 -17.60 0.70
N ILE A 41 -3.98 -17.53 -0.21
CA ILE A 41 -4.90 -18.66 -0.48
C ILE A 41 -4.10 -19.91 -0.92
N THR A 42 -3.20 -19.74 -1.89
CA THR A 42 -2.42 -20.85 -2.44
C THR A 42 -1.40 -21.42 -1.46
N SER A 43 -0.92 -20.65 -0.48
CA SER A 43 -0.03 -21.16 0.57
C SER A 43 -0.78 -21.82 1.73
N PHE A 44 -1.96 -21.32 2.13
CA PHE A 44 -2.68 -21.82 3.31
C PHE A 44 -3.69 -22.94 3.02
N LEU A 45 -4.43 -22.89 1.91
CA LEU A 45 -5.44 -23.91 1.63
C LEU A 45 -4.87 -25.35 1.55
N PRO A 46 -3.67 -25.59 0.99
CA PRO A 46 -3.07 -26.93 1.02
C PRO A 46 -2.76 -27.42 2.43
N ILE A 47 -2.41 -26.52 3.35
CA ILE A 47 -2.15 -26.84 4.77
C ILE A 47 -3.44 -27.30 5.46
N LEU A 48 -4.59 -26.74 5.05
CA LEU A 48 -5.92 -27.16 5.53
C LEU A 48 -6.43 -28.45 4.88
N GLY A 49 -5.63 -29.11 4.03
CA GLY A 49 -5.97 -30.37 3.37
C GLY A 49 -6.74 -30.23 2.05
N ILE A 50 -6.96 -29.00 1.55
CA ILE A 50 -7.61 -28.77 0.25
C ILE A 50 -6.61 -29.04 -0.87
N LYS A 51 -6.87 -30.08 -1.68
CA LYS A 51 -5.99 -30.50 -2.77
C LYS A 51 -6.39 -29.83 -4.09
N PHE A 52 -5.47 -29.06 -4.66
CA PHE A 52 -5.58 -28.48 -6.00
C PHE A 52 -4.18 -28.20 -6.56
N ALA A 53 -4.07 -27.81 -7.83
CA ALA A 53 -2.80 -27.47 -8.48
C ALA A 53 -2.24 -26.10 -8.02
N TRP A 54 -2.07 -25.93 -6.71
CA TRP A 54 -1.73 -24.67 -6.07
C TRP A 54 -0.34 -24.17 -6.43
N VAL A 55 0.64 -25.07 -6.63
CA VAL A 55 2.03 -24.72 -6.92
C VAL A 55 2.11 -23.85 -8.17
N THR A 56 1.46 -24.26 -9.25
CA THR A 56 1.45 -23.53 -10.52
C THR A 56 0.84 -22.14 -10.37
N ILE A 57 -0.29 -22.05 -9.67
CA ILE A 57 -0.95 -20.77 -9.41
C ILE A 57 -0.06 -19.88 -8.52
N HIS A 58 0.58 -20.45 -7.51
CA HIS A 58 1.39 -19.73 -6.53
C HIS A 58 2.60 -19.06 -7.19
N TRP A 59 3.42 -19.79 -7.94
CA TRP A 59 4.62 -19.19 -8.53
C TRP A 59 4.27 -18.19 -9.65
N ILE A 60 3.23 -18.45 -10.47
CA ILE A 60 2.76 -17.49 -11.48
C ILE A 60 2.30 -16.20 -10.78
N THR A 61 1.47 -16.33 -9.75
CA THR A 61 1.01 -15.17 -8.95
C THR A 61 2.19 -14.45 -8.30
N GLY A 62 3.21 -15.19 -7.85
CA GLY A 62 4.46 -14.65 -7.29
C GLY A 62 5.25 -13.83 -8.30
N LEU A 63 5.30 -14.25 -9.57
CA LEU A 63 5.91 -13.46 -10.64
C LEU A 63 5.11 -12.19 -10.95
N VAL A 64 3.77 -12.28 -10.99
CA VAL A 64 2.91 -11.09 -11.18
C VAL A 64 3.12 -10.11 -10.02
N PHE A 65 3.10 -10.59 -8.78
CA PHE A 65 3.40 -9.78 -7.60
C PHE A 65 4.77 -9.11 -7.71
N THR A 66 5.82 -9.87 -8.04
CA THR A 66 7.19 -9.37 -8.21
C THR A 66 7.26 -8.27 -9.27
N ALA A 67 6.67 -8.49 -10.44
CA ALA A 67 6.62 -7.51 -11.52
C ALA A 67 5.86 -6.23 -11.11
N SER A 68 4.74 -6.36 -10.38
CA SER A 68 3.99 -5.23 -9.86
C SER A 68 4.74 -4.43 -8.79
N ILE A 69 5.57 -5.08 -7.97
CA ILE A 69 6.45 -4.40 -7.00
C ILE A 69 7.58 -3.66 -7.71
N ILE A 70 8.18 -4.25 -8.75
CA ILE A 70 9.17 -3.56 -9.58
C ILE A 70 8.55 -2.33 -10.24
N PHE A 71 7.40 -2.49 -10.89
CA PHE A 71 6.65 -1.37 -11.47
C PHE A 71 6.33 -0.29 -10.43
N HIS A 72 5.81 -0.69 -9.26
CA HIS A 72 5.50 0.22 -8.17
C HIS A 72 6.72 1.06 -7.78
N THR A 73 7.85 0.39 -7.57
CA THR A 73 9.10 1.01 -7.12
C THR A 73 9.62 2.00 -8.17
N VAL A 74 9.73 1.58 -9.42
CA VAL A 74 10.19 2.43 -10.52
C VAL A 74 9.25 3.62 -10.72
N TYR A 75 7.94 3.39 -10.76
CA TYR A 75 6.96 4.46 -10.94
C TYR A 75 6.98 5.45 -9.76
N ALA A 76 7.13 4.97 -8.53
CA ALA A 76 7.19 5.81 -7.35
C ALA A 76 8.44 6.72 -7.35
N LEU A 77 9.59 6.17 -7.77
CA LEU A 77 10.85 6.93 -7.84
C LEU A 77 10.84 7.99 -8.95
N LEU A 78 10.21 7.71 -10.08
CA LEU A 78 10.23 8.58 -11.25
C LEU A 78 9.07 9.60 -11.28
N TYR A 79 7.88 9.22 -10.83
CA TYR A 79 6.65 9.99 -11.05
C TYR A 79 5.90 10.36 -9.77
N GLN A 80 6.33 9.88 -8.59
CA GLN A 80 5.67 10.20 -7.32
C GLN A 80 6.63 10.88 -6.34
N ASP A 81 6.06 11.48 -5.31
CA ASP A 81 6.82 12.08 -4.22
C ASP A 81 7.28 10.99 -3.23
N TRP A 82 8.27 10.17 -3.61
CA TRP A 82 8.81 9.11 -2.76
C TRP A 82 9.37 9.62 -1.43
N ARG A 83 9.82 10.89 -1.39
CA ARG A 83 10.32 11.54 -0.17
C ARG A 83 9.23 11.66 0.90
N SER A 84 7.96 11.77 0.51
CA SER A 84 6.83 11.77 1.44
C SER A 84 6.70 10.49 2.26
N MET A 85 7.28 9.38 1.79
CA MET A 85 7.28 8.10 2.51
C MET A 85 8.44 7.94 3.49
N TRP A 86 9.45 8.81 3.44
CA TRP A 86 10.57 8.73 4.36
C TRP A 86 10.15 9.11 5.78
N ILE A 87 10.61 8.32 6.75
CA ILE A 87 10.34 8.56 8.17
C ILE A 87 11.34 9.58 8.71
N LYS A 88 10.84 10.69 9.25
CA LYS A 88 11.69 11.70 9.90
C LYS A 88 11.68 11.48 11.42
N LEU A 89 12.84 11.60 12.08
CA LEU A 89 12.94 11.46 13.54
C LEU A 89 12.04 12.44 14.30
N SER A 90 11.82 13.64 13.75
CA SER A 90 10.92 14.64 14.33
C SER A 90 9.46 14.14 14.44
N GLU A 91 9.00 13.29 13.53
CA GLU A 91 7.64 12.73 13.56
C GLU A 91 7.45 11.77 14.75
N PHE A 92 8.52 11.11 15.21
CA PHE A 92 8.47 10.29 16.43
C PHE A 92 8.46 11.16 17.69
N ALA A 93 9.26 12.23 17.72
CA ALA A 93 9.27 13.17 18.84
C ALA A 93 7.89 13.81 19.07
N ASP A 94 7.18 14.14 17.97
CA ASP A 94 5.82 14.68 18.01
C ASP A 94 4.83 13.67 18.63
N VAL A 95 4.91 12.38 18.26
CA VAL A 95 4.05 11.33 18.80
C VAL A 95 4.36 11.02 20.26
N ILE A 96 5.64 10.98 20.64
CA ILE A 96 6.05 10.74 22.04
C ILE A 96 5.61 11.90 22.93
N THR A 97 5.81 13.14 22.48
CA THR A 97 5.33 14.34 23.19
C THR A 97 3.81 14.35 23.28
N SER A 98 3.11 13.80 22.29
CA SER A 98 1.67 13.59 22.30
C SER A 98 1.19 12.64 23.38
N MET A 99 1.83 11.48 23.46
CA MET A 99 1.52 10.46 24.46
C MET A 99 1.88 10.91 25.88
N ALA A 100 2.86 11.81 26.03
CA ALA A 100 3.28 12.38 27.30
C ALA A 100 2.31 13.45 27.87
N GLY A 101 1.13 13.64 27.28
CA GLY A 101 0.04 14.43 27.88
C GLY A 101 0.11 15.94 27.64
N ARG A 102 1.00 16.46 26.77
CA ARG A 102 1.04 17.88 26.41
C ARG A 102 0.05 18.24 25.30
N LEU A 103 -1.25 18.07 25.60
CA LEU A 103 -2.39 18.30 24.69
C LEU A 103 -2.36 19.65 23.95
N ASP A 104 -1.76 20.66 24.56
CA ASP A 104 -1.80 22.06 24.10
C ASP A 104 -0.96 22.32 22.84
N MET A 105 -0.06 21.40 22.45
CA MET A 105 0.82 21.53 21.29
C MET A 105 0.47 20.63 20.10
N LEU A 106 -0.65 19.88 20.14
CA LEU A 106 -0.83 18.72 19.27
C LEU A 106 -1.93 18.88 18.24
N LYS A 107 -1.72 19.79 17.30
CA LYS A 107 -2.22 19.59 15.93
C LYS A 107 -1.15 18.83 15.14
N VAL A 108 -0.95 17.54 15.44
CA VAL A 108 -0.19 16.66 14.53
C VAL A 108 -1.11 16.27 13.38
N SER A 109 -1.48 17.26 12.56
CA SER A 109 -2.13 16.98 11.28
C SER A 109 -1.05 16.39 10.36
N PRO A 110 -1.27 15.17 9.81
CA PRO A 110 -0.30 14.53 8.96
C PRO A 110 -0.18 15.27 7.61
N GLY A 111 0.97 15.16 6.95
CA GLY A 111 1.09 15.51 5.53
C GLY A 111 0.33 14.50 4.67
N LYS A 112 0.89 14.07 3.53
CA LYS A 112 0.19 13.11 2.65
C LYS A 112 -0.08 11.74 3.31
N TYR A 113 0.86 11.29 4.13
CA TYR A 113 0.81 10.01 4.86
C TYR A 113 1.13 10.22 6.34
N TRP A 114 0.43 9.49 7.20
CA TRP A 114 0.69 9.49 8.63
C TRP A 114 1.90 8.60 8.97
N LEU A 115 2.62 8.91 10.06
CA LEU A 115 3.78 8.13 10.55
C LEU A 115 3.51 6.62 10.55
N MET A 116 2.37 6.19 11.10
CA MET A 116 2.02 4.75 11.16
C MET A 116 1.86 4.13 9.78
N GLN A 117 1.40 4.89 8.77
CA GLN A 117 1.33 4.41 7.39
C GLN A 117 2.73 4.27 6.77
N LYS A 118 3.67 5.18 7.11
CA LYS A 118 5.07 5.08 6.66
C LYS A 118 5.77 3.88 7.28
N VAL A 119 5.60 3.67 8.58
CA VAL A 119 6.11 2.49 9.31
C VAL A 119 5.53 1.22 8.69
N TYR A 120 4.22 1.15 8.50
CA TYR A 120 3.55 0.03 7.84
C TYR A 120 4.17 -0.25 6.46
N HIS A 121 4.38 0.79 5.65
CA HIS A 121 5.01 0.65 4.34
C HIS A 121 6.44 0.12 4.41
N HIS A 122 7.25 0.56 5.37
CA HIS A 122 8.63 0.07 5.51
C HIS A 122 8.65 -1.41 5.95
N VAL A 123 7.74 -1.79 6.85
CA VAL A 123 7.59 -3.19 7.29
C VAL A 123 7.14 -4.09 6.14
N ILE A 124 6.11 -3.69 5.37
CA ILE A 124 5.65 -4.49 4.21
C ILE A 124 6.70 -4.52 3.09
N THR A 125 7.50 -3.46 2.93
CA THR A 125 8.62 -3.44 1.97
C THR A 125 9.70 -4.45 2.38
N LEU A 126 10.11 -4.47 3.65
CA LEU A 126 11.11 -5.40 4.16
C LEU A 126 10.70 -6.85 3.94
N PHE A 127 9.49 -7.22 4.39
CA PHE A 127 8.99 -8.58 4.22
C PHE A 127 8.66 -8.91 2.76
N GLY A 128 8.21 -7.92 1.98
CA GLY A 128 7.96 -8.07 0.54
C GLY A 128 9.22 -8.40 -0.25
N VAL A 129 10.32 -7.71 0.01
CA VAL A 129 11.62 -8.02 -0.60
C VAL A 129 12.09 -9.40 -0.18
N LEU A 130 11.97 -9.73 1.11
CA LEU A 130 12.37 -11.04 1.64
C LEU A 130 11.60 -12.19 0.98
N VAL A 131 10.27 -12.07 0.87
CA VAL A 131 9.42 -13.12 0.26
C VAL A 131 9.66 -13.22 -1.25
N ILE A 132 9.95 -12.12 -1.94
CA ILE A 132 10.31 -12.13 -3.37
C ILE A 132 11.63 -12.86 -3.58
N ILE A 133 12.68 -12.49 -2.85
CA ILE A 133 14.02 -13.10 -3.00
C ILE A 133 13.94 -14.61 -2.71
N THR A 134 13.36 -14.98 -1.57
CA THR A 134 13.23 -16.38 -1.18
C THR A 134 12.31 -17.16 -2.11
N GLY A 135 11.23 -16.53 -2.61
CA GLY A 135 10.30 -17.13 -3.58
C GLY A 135 10.97 -17.42 -4.92
N ILE A 136 11.75 -16.46 -5.45
CA ILE A 136 12.54 -16.65 -6.67
C ILE A 136 13.55 -17.80 -6.48
N LEU A 137 14.26 -17.85 -5.35
CA LEU A 137 15.15 -18.97 -5.04
C LEU A 137 14.40 -20.30 -5.03
N MET A 138 13.22 -20.37 -4.41
CA MET A 138 12.42 -21.58 -4.36
C MET A 138 11.94 -22.05 -5.75
N MET A 139 11.90 -21.18 -6.76
CA MET A 139 11.54 -21.59 -8.12
C MET A 139 12.59 -22.51 -8.78
N PHE A 140 13.85 -22.53 -8.34
CA PHE A 140 14.84 -23.51 -8.83
C PHE A 140 14.48 -24.95 -8.45
N LYS A 141 13.55 -25.15 -7.49
CA LYS A 141 13.09 -26.46 -7.05
C LYS A 141 11.84 -26.97 -7.77
N ILE A 142 11.39 -26.26 -8.80
CA ILE A 142 10.30 -26.69 -9.67
C ILE A 142 10.74 -26.58 -11.12
N ASP A 143 10.12 -27.38 -11.99
CA ASP A 143 10.28 -27.23 -13.42
C ASP A 143 9.53 -25.98 -13.87
N SER A 144 10.18 -25.14 -14.67
CA SER A 144 9.60 -23.93 -15.22
C SER A 144 9.84 -23.86 -16.73
N PRO A 145 9.12 -23.00 -17.47
CA PRO A 145 9.40 -22.78 -18.89
C PRO A 145 10.82 -22.25 -19.17
N PHE A 146 11.52 -21.75 -18.14
CA PHE A 146 12.81 -21.08 -18.27
C PHE A 146 13.99 -21.94 -17.80
N TRP A 147 13.75 -22.98 -16.99
CA TRP A 147 14.78 -23.89 -16.47
C TRP A 147 14.19 -25.21 -15.97
N GLU A 148 15.03 -26.24 -15.97
CA GLU A 148 14.75 -27.53 -15.33
C GLU A 148 15.01 -27.44 -13.82
N ARG A 149 14.30 -28.27 -13.06
CA ARG A 149 14.45 -28.34 -11.60
C ARG A 149 15.86 -28.78 -11.19
N ASP A 150 16.57 -27.92 -10.45
CA ASP A 150 17.85 -28.24 -9.81
C ASP A 150 17.78 -28.04 -8.27
N PRO A 151 17.48 -29.11 -7.51
CA PRO A 151 17.44 -29.06 -6.06
C PRO A 151 18.82 -28.88 -5.39
N TYR A 152 19.91 -29.13 -6.13
CA TYR A 152 21.28 -29.12 -5.61
C TYR A 152 21.98 -27.78 -5.82
N PHE A 153 21.29 -26.80 -6.40
CA PHE A 153 21.77 -25.43 -6.58
C PHE A 153 22.26 -24.78 -5.25
N LEU A 154 21.63 -25.13 -4.12
CA LEU A 154 22.05 -24.72 -2.78
C LEU A 154 22.22 -25.94 -1.87
N SER A 155 23.01 -25.77 -0.80
CA SER A 155 23.15 -26.79 0.24
C SER A 155 21.82 -27.05 0.98
N SER A 156 21.65 -28.25 1.54
CA SER A 156 20.45 -28.61 2.32
C SER A 156 20.19 -27.65 3.48
N GLU A 157 21.24 -27.19 4.14
CA GLU A 157 21.15 -26.22 5.25
C GLU A 157 20.65 -24.86 4.75
N THR A 158 21.21 -24.35 3.65
CA THR A 158 20.80 -23.08 3.04
C THR A 158 19.34 -23.13 2.59
N TRP A 159 18.88 -24.24 2.00
CA TRP A 159 17.47 -24.43 1.68
C TRP A 159 16.58 -24.35 2.92
N GLY A 160 16.99 -24.95 4.04
CA GLY A 160 16.29 -24.84 5.32
C GLY A 160 16.04 -23.38 5.72
N PHE A 161 17.07 -22.53 5.64
CA PHE A 161 16.92 -21.09 5.89
C PHE A 161 15.99 -20.40 4.91
N VAL A 162 16.09 -20.70 3.61
CA VAL A 162 15.20 -20.13 2.59
C VAL A 162 13.74 -20.43 2.90
N TYR A 163 13.40 -21.68 3.24
CA TYR A 163 12.02 -22.05 3.60
C TYR A 163 11.52 -21.37 4.86
N VAL A 164 12.35 -21.32 5.92
CA VAL A 164 11.98 -20.67 7.17
C VAL A 164 11.76 -19.17 6.98
N LEU A 165 12.67 -18.49 6.25
CA LEU A 165 12.54 -17.07 5.96
C LEU A 165 11.32 -16.77 5.08
N HIS A 166 11.07 -17.57 4.05
CA HIS A 166 9.91 -17.42 3.19
C HIS A 166 8.61 -17.60 3.98
N GLY A 167 8.52 -18.68 4.78
CA GLY A 167 7.35 -18.98 5.59
C GLY A 167 7.09 -17.92 6.67
N PHE A 168 8.15 -17.47 7.36
CA PHE A 168 8.05 -16.41 8.37
C PHE A 168 7.62 -15.07 7.76
N ALA A 169 8.25 -14.66 6.66
CA ALA A 169 7.87 -13.43 5.96
C ALA A 169 6.42 -13.48 5.49
N SER A 170 6.01 -14.61 4.90
CA SER A 170 4.63 -14.84 4.44
C SER A 170 3.63 -14.78 5.59
N LEU A 171 3.95 -15.35 6.75
CA LEU A 171 3.09 -15.27 7.93
C LEU A 171 2.89 -13.83 8.40
N CYS A 172 3.92 -12.97 8.33
CA CYS A 172 3.79 -11.55 8.65
C CYS A 172 2.82 -10.80 7.71
N PHE A 173 2.62 -11.25 6.47
CA PHE A 173 1.64 -10.64 5.55
C PHE A 173 0.20 -10.84 5.99
N VAL A 174 -0.12 -11.89 6.76
CA VAL A 174 -1.49 -12.14 7.23
C VAL A 174 -2.02 -11.02 8.13
N PRO A 175 -1.40 -10.69 9.28
CA PRO A 175 -1.87 -9.58 10.12
C PRO A 175 -1.73 -8.23 9.42
N MET A 176 -0.73 -8.04 8.56
CA MET A 176 -0.59 -6.80 7.78
C MET A 176 -1.75 -6.60 6.80
N LEU A 177 -2.19 -7.65 6.11
CA LEU A 177 -3.34 -7.61 5.22
C LEU A 177 -4.63 -7.37 6.00
N MET A 178 -4.82 -8.08 7.12
CA MET A 178 -5.98 -7.89 8.00
C MET A 178 -6.08 -6.44 8.48
N MET A 179 -4.97 -5.87 8.97
CA MET A 179 -4.91 -4.48 9.41
C MET A 179 -5.23 -3.50 8.27
N HIS A 180 -4.68 -3.74 7.08
CA HIS A 180 -4.96 -2.90 5.91
C HIS A 180 -6.44 -2.92 5.52
N ILE A 181 -7.05 -4.11 5.44
CA ILE A 181 -8.47 -4.27 5.12
C ILE A 181 -9.32 -3.60 6.20
N TYR A 182 -9.01 -3.80 7.48
CA TYR A 182 -9.73 -3.17 8.59
C TYR A 182 -9.76 -1.64 8.45
N PHE A 183 -8.62 -0.99 8.23
CA PHE A 183 -8.57 0.45 8.03
C PHE A 183 -9.23 0.91 6.73
N ALA A 184 -9.26 0.06 5.70
CA ALA A 184 -9.92 0.36 4.44
C ALA A 184 -11.46 0.34 4.56
N VAL A 185 -12.03 -0.56 5.35
CA VAL A 185 -13.50 -0.67 5.50
C VAL A 185 -14.06 0.25 6.58
N ARG A 186 -13.21 0.70 7.52
CA ARG A 186 -13.60 1.55 8.65
C ARG A 186 -14.34 2.83 8.18
N PRO A 187 -15.58 3.10 8.65
CA PRO A 187 -16.43 4.20 8.18
C PRO A 187 -15.76 5.57 8.13
N GLU A 188 -15.04 5.94 9.18
CA GLU A 188 -14.40 7.24 9.35
C GLU A 188 -13.22 7.46 8.38
N LYS A 189 -12.79 6.40 7.68
CA LYS A 189 -11.65 6.37 6.75
C LYS A 189 -12.04 5.89 5.35
N GLN A 190 -13.33 5.65 5.08
CA GLN A 190 -13.82 5.13 3.80
C GLN A 190 -13.46 6.01 2.59
N PHE A 191 -13.26 7.32 2.80
CA PHE A 191 -12.82 8.22 1.73
C PHE A 191 -11.45 7.83 1.16
N TYR A 192 -10.55 7.21 1.95
CA TYR A 192 -9.29 6.66 1.45
C TYR A 192 -9.53 5.49 0.48
N THR A 193 -10.39 4.55 0.83
CA THR A 193 -10.77 3.43 -0.05
C THR A 193 -11.46 3.94 -1.31
N ARG A 194 -12.37 4.90 -1.16
CA ARG A 194 -13.01 5.57 -2.29
C ARG A 194 -11.98 6.25 -3.20
N SER A 195 -10.93 6.85 -2.64
CA SER A 195 -9.85 7.46 -3.41
C SER A 195 -9.01 6.43 -4.16
N MET A 196 -8.83 5.22 -3.63
CA MET A 196 -8.17 4.13 -4.37
C MET A 196 -9.02 3.54 -5.49
N ILE A 197 -10.34 3.71 -5.42
CA ILE A 197 -11.25 3.32 -6.50
C ILE A 197 -11.38 4.45 -7.53
N LYS A 198 -11.62 5.70 -7.09
CA LYS A 198 -11.97 6.84 -7.96
C LYS A 198 -10.80 7.76 -8.34
N GLY A 199 -9.73 7.79 -7.54
CA GLY A 199 -8.52 8.59 -7.78
C GLY A 199 -8.44 9.93 -7.03
N TRP A 200 -9.54 10.38 -6.41
CA TRP A 200 -9.64 11.72 -5.83
C TRP A 200 -10.32 11.73 -4.45
N ILE A 201 -10.09 12.80 -3.70
CA ILE A 201 -10.80 13.17 -2.46
C ILE A 201 -11.43 14.55 -2.62
N THR A 202 -12.43 14.90 -1.81
CA THR A 202 -12.99 16.25 -1.79
C THR A 202 -12.03 17.22 -1.09
N LYS A 203 -12.13 18.51 -1.39
CA LYS A 203 -11.37 19.55 -0.69
C LYS A 203 -11.63 19.55 0.82
N ASP A 204 -12.87 19.31 1.24
CA ASP A 204 -13.22 19.25 2.66
C ASP A 204 -12.53 18.07 3.37
N GLU A 205 -12.52 16.88 2.76
CA GLU A 205 -11.78 15.72 3.28
C GLU A 205 -10.26 15.94 3.26
N TYR A 206 -9.74 16.71 2.30
CA TYR A 206 -8.34 17.10 2.29
C TYR A 206 -8.01 18.02 3.47
N LEU A 207 -8.76 19.11 3.66
CA LEU A 207 -8.53 20.08 4.73
C LEU A 207 -8.81 19.53 6.14
N SER A 208 -9.70 18.53 6.26
CA SER A 208 -10.03 17.91 7.55
C SER A 208 -9.03 16.85 8.00
N HIS A 209 -8.27 16.23 7.07
CA HIS A 209 -7.40 15.10 7.36
C HIS A 209 -5.93 15.31 7.02
N HIS A 210 -5.60 16.39 6.31
CA HIS A 210 -4.25 16.66 5.87
C HIS A 210 -3.86 18.11 6.15
N ASP A 211 -2.60 18.30 6.53
CA ASP A 211 -1.98 19.60 6.72
C ASP A 211 -1.55 20.20 5.37
N PRO A 212 -2.15 21.30 4.91
CA PRO A 212 -1.83 21.90 3.62
C PRO A 212 -0.39 22.43 3.53
N GLU A 213 0.24 22.75 4.65
CA GLU A 213 1.64 23.17 4.68
C GLU A 213 2.58 21.99 4.45
N LYS A 214 2.17 20.78 4.87
CA LYS A 214 2.96 19.55 4.72
C LYS A 214 2.65 18.77 3.44
N TRP A 215 1.49 18.98 2.83
CA TRP A 215 1.11 18.36 1.57
C TRP A 215 0.46 19.38 0.63
N VAL A 216 1.28 20.21 -0.02
CA VAL A 216 0.81 21.18 -1.01
C VAL A 216 0.31 20.46 -2.26
N VAL A 217 -0.97 20.65 -2.62
CA VAL A 217 -1.55 20.13 -3.86
C VAL A 217 -1.66 21.24 -4.90
N ASP A 218 -1.03 21.03 -6.05
CA ASP A 218 -1.10 21.97 -7.17
C ASP A 218 -2.44 21.83 -7.91
N GLN A 219 -3.35 22.77 -7.64
CA GLN A 219 -4.72 22.76 -8.20
C GLN A 219 -4.77 23.09 -9.71
N THR A 220 -3.66 23.49 -10.32
CA THR A 220 -3.63 23.89 -11.74
C THR A 220 -3.57 22.71 -12.71
N LYS A 221 -3.15 21.52 -12.27
CA LYS A 221 -3.13 20.30 -13.10
C LYS A 221 -4.48 19.61 -13.28
N ASP A 222 -5.47 19.92 -12.44
CA ASP A 222 -6.77 19.23 -12.43
C ASP A 222 -7.77 19.77 -13.48
N ARG A 223 -7.39 20.74 -14.33
CA ARG A 223 -8.23 21.28 -15.42
C ARG A 223 -8.04 20.61 -16.80
N GLN A 224 -7.11 19.66 -16.94
CA GLN A 224 -6.75 19.07 -18.24
C GLN A 224 -6.73 17.52 -18.28
N GLY A 225 -7.36 16.85 -17.30
CA GLY A 225 -7.42 15.38 -17.23
C GLY A 225 -8.82 14.82 -17.40
#